data_AF-A0A7W1DUI6-F1
#
_entry.id   AF-A0A7W1DUI6-F1
#
_cell.length_a   1.000
_cell.length_b   1.000
_cell.length_c   1.000
_cell.angle_alpha   90.00
_cell.angle_beta   90.00
_cell.angle_gamma   90.00
#
_symmetry.space_group_name_H-M   'P 1'
#
loop_
_entity.id
_entity.type
_entity.pdbx_description
1 polymer ?
#
loop_
_entity_poly.entity_id
_entity_poly.type
_entity_poly.pdbx_seq_one_letter_code
_entity_poly.pdbx_strand_id
1 'polypeptide(L)'
;PGTEFLYNNGGYVLAAIIVKRVSGQPLAAFADANIFTPLGMTSTRFQDDPSVVMPNRASNYHRDAGNWRFVPFGTQPGAVGNSGLWTTPRDLLRWASNLVDPKVGPAPPPAEMQKPAVTSAEGTPWGLGFEIGEHRGATFVGHGGGDHGIDTYFVWYPQQQLAIAVLQHRRHWCEATHPADCLTSMLLHLQPKTGARAMLSSKTLAKQFMNSARGSDPRSYHTRLTRGLTTRQEYTKMPVFRWTASRRS
;
A
#
# COMPACT_ATOMS: atom_id res chain seq x y z
N PRO A 1 -26.51 7.90 12.21
CA PRO A 1 -25.14 8.00 11.67
C PRO A 1 -24.13 8.08 12.82
N GLY A 2 -23.03 7.31 12.76
CA GLY A 2 -21.97 7.32 13.80
C GLY A 2 -22.11 6.27 14.92
N THR A 3 -23.11 5.40 14.88
CA THR A 3 -23.34 4.35 15.91
C THR A 3 -22.71 3.00 15.57
N GLU A 4 -22.45 2.75 14.29
CA GLU A 4 -21.88 1.50 13.77
C GLU A 4 -20.90 1.80 12.65
N PHE A 5 -19.94 0.90 12.45
CA PHE A 5 -19.01 0.95 11.32
C PHE A 5 -19.43 -0.04 10.23
N LEU A 6 -19.60 0.47 9.03
CA LEU A 6 -19.74 -0.31 7.81
C LEU A 6 -18.84 0.31 6.74
N TYR A 7 -17.88 -0.47 6.23
CA TYR A 7 -17.01 -0.01 5.16
C TYR A 7 -17.86 0.35 3.94
N ASN A 8 -17.74 1.59 3.45
CA ASN A 8 -18.60 2.09 2.38
C ASN A 8 -17.79 2.89 1.35
N ASN A 9 -17.57 2.28 0.19
CA ASN A 9 -16.94 2.92 -0.97
C ASN A 9 -17.67 4.20 -1.40
N GLY A 10 -19.00 4.24 -1.32
CA GLY A 10 -19.79 5.43 -1.64
C GLY A 10 -19.44 6.63 -0.77
N GLY A 11 -19.03 6.41 0.49
CA GLY A 11 -18.57 7.47 1.38
C GLY A 11 -17.31 8.17 0.85
N TYR A 12 -16.37 7.42 0.30
CA TYR A 12 -15.15 7.98 -0.29
C TYR A 12 -15.41 8.67 -1.65
N VAL A 13 -16.40 8.21 -2.42
CA VAL A 13 -16.88 8.95 -3.61
C VAL A 13 -17.47 10.30 -3.21
N LEU A 14 -18.28 10.34 -2.13
CA LEU A 14 -18.79 11.61 -1.59
C LEU A 14 -17.68 12.53 -1.11
N ALA A 15 -16.63 11.99 -0.49
CA ALA A 15 -15.45 12.77 -0.11
C ALA A 15 -14.75 13.42 -1.33
N ALA A 16 -14.61 12.70 -2.45
CA ALA A 16 -14.10 13.26 -3.70
C ALA A 16 -14.98 14.39 -4.25
N ILE A 17 -16.31 14.26 -4.14
CA ILE A 17 -17.26 15.31 -4.52
C ILE A 17 -17.12 16.54 -3.61
N ILE A 18 -16.92 16.36 -2.31
CA ILE A 18 -16.67 17.47 -1.36
C ILE A 18 -15.41 18.22 -1.76
N VAL A 19 -14.29 17.52 -2.03
CA VAL A 19 -13.06 18.15 -2.53
C VAL A 19 -13.35 18.98 -3.77
N LYS A 20 -14.08 18.44 -4.74
CA LYS A 20 -14.46 19.17 -5.96
C LYS A 20 -15.27 20.42 -5.68
N ARG A 21 -16.27 20.35 -4.80
CA ARG A 21 -17.14 21.49 -4.48
C ARG A 21 -16.39 22.60 -3.72
N VAL A 22 -15.50 22.23 -2.80
CA VAL A 22 -14.78 23.19 -1.95
C VAL A 22 -13.60 23.82 -2.69
N SER A 23 -12.83 23.03 -3.44
CA SER A 23 -11.63 23.50 -4.14
C SER A 23 -11.90 24.06 -5.55
N GLY A 24 -13.04 23.72 -6.15
CA GLY A 24 -13.32 23.97 -7.57
C GLY A 24 -12.59 23.02 -8.54
N GLN A 25 -11.78 22.07 -8.03
CA GLN A 25 -10.96 21.16 -8.85
C GLN A 25 -11.43 19.71 -8.73
N PRO A 26 -11.48 18.92 -9.82
CA PRO A 26 -11.66 17.47 -9.71
C PRO A 26 -10.58 16.85 -8.81
N LEU A 27 -10.90 15.77 -8.09
CA LEU A 27 -9.99 15.13 -7.13
C LEU A 27 -8.63 14.79 -7.76
N ALA A 28 -8.60 14.32 -9.01
CA ALA A 28 -7.35 14.01 -9.71
C ALA A 28 -6.42 15.23 -9.83
N ALA A 29 -6.96 16.37 -10.28
CA ALA A 29 -6.20 17.62 -10.40
C ALA A 29 -5.81 18.19 -9.03
N PHE A 30 -6.73 18.14 -8.05
CA PHE A 30 -6.45 18.60 -6.70
C PHE A 30 -5.32 17.79 -6.05
N ALA A 31 -5.38 16.47 -6.10
CA ALA A 31 -4.37 15.59 -5.50
C ALA A 31 -3.02 15.72 -6.21
N ASP A 32 -3.01 15.87 -7.54
CA ASP A 32 -1.77 16.09 -8.29
C ASP A 32 -1.07 17.39 -7.86
N ALA A 33 -1.81 18.50 -7.78
CA ALA A 33 -1.26 19.81 -7.41
C ALA A 33 -0.88 19.92 -5.92
N ASN A 34 -1.68 19.34 -5.02
CA ASN A 34 -1.57 19.57 -3.58
C ASN A 34 -0.88 18.43 -2.82
N ILE A 35 -0.74 17.24 -3.43
CA ILE A 35 -0.18 16.05 -2.76
C ILE A 35 0.94 15.44 -3.59
N PHE A 36 0.66 15.00 -4.82
CA PHE A 36 1.62 14.19 -5.58
C PHE A 36 2.82 15.00 -6.05
N THR A 37 2.60 16.16 -6.68
CA THR A 37 3.68 17.03 -7.16
C THR A 37 4.57 17.52 -6.02
N PRO A 38 4.06 18.08 -4.90
CA PRO A 38 4.93 18.54 -3.82
C PRO A 38 5.69 17.42 -3.10
N LEU A 39 5.15 16.19 -3.07
CA LEU A 39 5.85 15.01 -2.54
C LEU A 39 6.76 14.32 -3.57
N GLY A 40 6.77 14.80 -4.81
CA GLY A 40 7.53 14.23 -5.92
C GLY A 40 7.05 12.84 -6.34
N MET A 41 5.78 12.50 -6.11
CA MET A 41 5.14 11.23 -6.49
C MET A 41 4.80 11.19 -7.99
N THR A 42 5.83 11.31 -8.83
CA THR A 42 5.73 11.50 -10.29
C THR A 42 5.15 10.31 -11.07
N SER A 43 4.99 9.15 -10.42
CA SER A 43 4.40 7.95 -11.02
C SER A 43 3.03 7.63 -10.40
N THR A 44 2.41 8.63 -9.75
CA THR A 44 1.11 8.50 -9.10
C THR A 44 0.08 9.38 -9.77
N ARG A 45 -1.08 8.81 -10.10
CA ARG A 45 -2.22 9.55 -10.63
C ARG A 45 -3.52 8.78 -10.50
N PHE A 46 -4.63 9.50 -10.44
CA PHE A 46 -5.94 8.90 -10.62
C PHE A 46 -6.19 8.60 -12.10
N GLN A 47 -6.85 7.48 -12.40
CA GLN A 47 -7.39 7.16 -13.73
C GLN A 47 -8.86 7.58 -13.77
N ASP A 48 -9.09 8.87 -13.96
CA ASP A 48 -10.41 9.47 -14.13
C ASP A 48 -10.85 9.51 -15.60
N ASP A 49 -9.90 9.49 -16.54
CA ASP A 49 -10.14 9.31 -17.97
C ASP A 49 -9.58 7.96 -18.48
N PRO A 50 -10.44 7.02 -18.92
CA PRO A 50 -10.01 5.72 -19.41
C PRO A 50 -9.27 5.76 -20.75
N SER A 51 -9.36 6.86 -21.51
CA SER A 51 -8.69 7.05 -22.80
C SER A 51 -7.21 7.43 -22.64
N VAL A 52 -6.81 7.92 -21.46
CA VAL A 52 -5.45 8.34 -21.19
C VAL A 52 -4.52 7.13 -21.03
N VAL A 53 -3.47 7.09 -21.86
CA VAL A 53 -2.43 6.06 -21.78
C VAL A 53 -1.60 6.25 -20.52
N MET A 54 -1.46 5.18 -19.74
CA MET A 54 -0.63 5.14 -18.55
C MET A 54 0.67 4.37 -18.85
N PRO A 55 1.82 5.05 -18.94
CA PRO A 55 3.09 4.39 -19.21
C PRO A 55 3.48 3.47 -18.04
N ASN A 56 4.14 2.35 -18.35
CA ASN A 56 4.63 1.38 -17.37
C ASN A 56 3.54 0.80 -16.44
N ARG A 57 2.29 0.78 -16.90
CA ARG A 57 1.18 0.15 -16.18
C ARG A 57 1.31 -1.37 -16.19
N ALA A 58 1.24 -1.99 -15.01
CA ALA A 58 1.20 -3.45 -14.91
C ALA A 58 -0.11 -4.01 -15.51
N SER A 59 -0.03 -5.16 -16.15
CA SER A 59 -1.21 -5.93 -16.57
C SER A 59 -1.74 -6.75 -15.41
N ASN A 60 -3.06 -6.88 -15.31
CA ASN A 60 -3.72 -7.61 -14.24
C ASN A 60 -3.92 -9.08 -14.62
N TYR A 61 -3.81 -9.97 -13.63
CA TYR A 61 -4.03 -11.39 -13.83
C TYR A 61 -4.84 -12.00 -12.69
N HIS A 62 -5.63 -13.02 -13.01
CA HIS A 62 -6.21 -13.91 -12.01
C HIS A 62 -5.86 -15.36 -12.35
N ARG A 63 -6.06 -16.26 -11.38
CA ARG A 63 -5.84 -17.68 -11.57
C ARG A 63 -7.18 -18.39 -11.80
N ASP A 64 -7.30 -19.06 -12.93
CA ASP A 64 -8.49 -19.83 -13.33
C ASP A 64 -8.04 -21.26 -13.72
N ALA A 65 -8.64 -22.26 -13.06
CA ALA A 65 -8.28 -23.67 -13.20
C ALA A 65 -6.75 -23.94 -13.18
N GLY A 66 -6.02 -23.21 -12.33
CA GLY A 66 -4.57 -23.34 -12.19
C GLY A 66 -3.73 -22.52 -13.18
N ASN A 67 -4.34 -21.92 -14.20
CA ASN A 67 -3.69 -21.12 -15.23
C ASN A 67 -3.84 -19.62 -14.98
N TRP A 68 -2.84 -18.83 -15.40
CA TRP A 68 -2.93 -17.38 -15.37
C TRP A 68 -3.77 -16.88 -16.54
N ARG A 69 -4.76 -16.02 -16.23
CA ARG A 69 -5.60 -15.36 -17.22
C ARG A 69 -5.44 -13.85 -17.08
N PHE A 70 -5.24 -13.18 -18.21
CA PHE A 70 -5.28 -11.73 -18.27
C PHE A 70 -6.66 -11.24 -17.85
N VAL A 71 -6.69 -10.22 -17.00
CA VAL A 71 -7.91 -9.52 -16.62
C VAL A 71 -7.94 -8.21 -17.39
N PRO A 72 -8.85 -8.06 -18.37
CA PRO A 72 -9.06 -6.77 -19.00
C PRO A 72 -9.44 -5.78 -17.91
N PHE A 73 -8.85 -4.59 -17.96
CA PHE A 73 -9.31 -3.52 -17.09
C PHE A 73 -10.75 -3.19 -17.51
N GLY A 74 -11.72 -3.56 -16.67
CA GLY A 74 -13.03 -2.94 -16.73
C GLY A 74 -12.80 -1.50 -16.34
N THR A 75 -12.80 -0.58 -17.30
CA THR A 75 -12.84 0.84 -17.00
C THR A 75 -14.09 1.05 -16.17
N GLN A 76 -13.98 1.28 -14.87
CA GLN A 76 -14.99 2.01 -14.12
C GLN A 76 -14.62 3.48 -14.31
N PRO A 77 -15.13 4.15 -15.36
CA PRO A 77 -14.74 5.52 -15.63
C PRO A 77 -15.24 6.36 -14.46
N GLY A 78 -14.35 7.14 -13.85
CA GLY A 78 -14.72 8.07 -12.77
C GLY A 78 -14.87 7.47 -11.37
N ALA A 79 -14.39 6.24 -11.11
CA ALA A 79 -14.25 5.74 -9.73
C ALA A 79 -13.06 6.42 -9.01
N VAL A 80 -13.23 7.71 -8.69
CA VAL A 80 -12.25 8.51 -7.96
C VAL A 80 -12.75 8.71 -6.53
N GLY A 81 -11.84 8.61 -5.55
CA GLY A 81 -12.14 8.72 -4.13
C GLY A 81 -12.03 7.38 -3.42
N ASN A 82 -12.82 6.38 -3.85
CA ASN A 82 -12.79 5.04 -3.29
C ASN A 82 -11.74 4.11 -3.94
N SER A 83 -11.37 4.39 -5.19
CA SER A 83 -10.38 3.62 -5.96
C SER A 83 -9.75 4.53 -7.03
N GLY A 84 -9.22 3.94 -8.10
CA GLY A 84 -8.75 4.63 -9.30
C GLY A 84 -7.36 5.23 -9.17
N LEU A 85 -6.71 5.15 -8.00
CA LEU A 85 -5.33 5.61 -7.81
C LEU A 85 -4.35 4.56 -8.34
N TRP A 86 -3.53 4.98 -9.29
CA TRP A 86 -2.40 4.21 -9.77
C TRP A 86 -1.12 4.80 -9.21
N THR A 87 -0.24 3.94 -8.72
CA THR A 87 0.96 4.38 -8.02
C THR A 87 2.06 3.31 -8.09
N THR A 88 3.18 3.58 -7.45
CA THR A 88 4.29 2.65 -7.29
C THR A 88 4.64 2.50 -5.81
N PRO A 89 5.30 1.40 -5.39
CA PRO A 89 5.78 1.28 -4.01
C PRO A 89 6.71 2.44 -3.63
N ARG A 90 7.49 2.95 -4.59
CA ARG A 90 8.37 4.11 -4.39
C ARG A 90 7.61 5.37 -3.99
N ASP A 91 6.49 5.65 -4.65
CA ASP A 91 5.69 6.83 -4.36
C ASP A 91 4.88 6.67 -3.07
N LEU A 92 4.38 5.47 -2.79
CA LEU A 92 3.76 5.18 -1.48
C LEU A 92 4.72 5.37 -0.31
N LEU A 93 6.02 5.11 -0.48
CA LEU A 93 7.03 5.40 0.54
C LEU A 93 7.31 6.91 0.70
N ARG A 94 7.09 7.72 -0.34
CA ARG A 94 7.11 9.20 -0.23
C ARG A 94 5.89 9.69 0.55
N TRP A 95 4.72 9.11 0.28
CA TRP A 95 3.52 9.35 1.08
C TRP A 95 3.73 8.96 2.56
N ALA A 96 4.32 7.79 2.83
CA ALA A 96 4.66 7.38 4.19
C ALA A 96 5.59 8.37 4.90
N SER A 97 6.55 8.96 4.16
CA SER A 97 7.44 9.99 4.72
C SER A 97 6.65 11.23 5.14
N ASN A 98 5.61 11.62 4.38
CA ASN A 98 4.70 12.72 4.74
C ASN A 98 3.87 12.43 6.00
N LEU A 99 3.64 11.16 6.34
CA LEU A 99 2.95 10.80 7.60
C LEU A 99 3.85 10.99 8.83
N VAL A 100 5.18 11.02 8.65
CA VAL A 100 6.16 11.22 9.73
C VAL A 100 6.58 12.68 9.81
N ASP A 101 6.88 13.30 8.68
CA ASP A 101 7.32 14.69 8.54
C ASP A 101 6.45 15.39 7.48
N PRO A 102 5.29 15.95 7.89
CA PRO A 102 4.30 16.49 6.95
C PRO A 102 4.83 17.67 6.14
N LYS A 103 4.82 17.53 4.82
CA LYS A 103 5.07 18.58 3.83
C LYS A 103 3.78 19.08 3.18
N VAL A 104 2.77 18.22 3.08
CA VAL A 104 1.46 18.52 2.50
C VAL A 104 0.32 18.05 3.40
N GLY A 105 -0.85 18.68 3.24
CA GLY A 105 -2.04 18.46 4.06
C GLY A 105 -2.10 19.36 5.30
N PRO A 106 -3.26 19.45 5.98
CA PRO A 106 -3.46 20.37 7.09
C PRO A 106 -2.70 19.92 8.34
N ALA A 107 -1.55 20.56 8.65
CA ALA A 107 -0.75 20.29 9.85
C ALA A 107 -1.61 20.33 11.13
N PRO A 108 -1.71 19.23 11.92
CA PRO A 108 -1.10 17.91 11.74
C PRO A 108 -2.09 16.88 11.15
N PRO A 109 -2.01 16.52 9.84
CA PRO A 109 -2.94 15.54 9.32
C PRO A 109 -2.58 14.08 9.63
N PRO A 110 -1.33 13.68 10.03
CA PRO A 110 -1.11 12.30 10.45
C PRO A 110 -1.90 11.93 11.69
N ALA A 111 -2.01 12.81 12.70
CA ALA A 111 -2.50 12.42 14.00
C ALA A 111 -4.00 12.05 13.98
N GLU A 112 -4.83 12.85 13.29
CA GLU A 112 -6.27 12.57 13.17
C GLU A 112 -6.55 11.33 12.31
N MET A 113 -5.78 11.11 11.23
CA MET A 113 -5.91 9.90 10.42
C MET A 113 -5.59 8.61 11.19
N GLN A 114 -4.75 8.71 12.22
CA GLN A 114 -4.33 7.62 13.09
C GLN A 114 -5.21 7.41 14.33
N LYS A 115 -6.18 8.30 14.59
CA LYS A 115 -7.07 8.15 15.73
C LYS A 115 -8.20 7.19 15.37
N PRO A 116 -8.41 6.11 16.15
CA PRO A 116 -9.62 5.32 16.03
C PRO A 116 -10.83 6.21 16.25
N ALA A 117 -11.67 6.35 15.23
CA ALA A 117 -12.94 7.05 15.34
C ALA A 117 -14.08 6.06 15.64
N VAL A 118 -13.96 4.83 15.11
CA VAL A 118 -14.96 3.77 15.15
C VAL A 118 -14.28 2.40 15.13
N THR A 119 -14.96 1.35 15.56
CA THR A 119 -14.46 -0.02 15.52
C THR A 119 -15.39 -0.87 14.65
N SER A 120 -14.83 -1.67 13.75
CA SER A 120 -15.60 -2.60 12.91
C SER A 120 -16.29 -3.68 13.74
N ALA A 121 -17.27 -4.37 13.16
CA ALA A 121 -17.93 -5.51 13.81
C ALA A 121 -16.93 -6.63 14.19
N GLU A 122 -15.86 -6.76 13.42
CA GLU A 122 -14.75 -7.70 13.62
C GLU A 122 -13.72 -7.19 14.64
N GLY A 123 -13.98 -6.04 15.27
CA GLY A 123 -13.12 -5.47 16.30
C GLY A 123 -11.91 -4.70 15.76
N THR A 124 -11.89 -4.35 14.47
CA THR A 124 -10.78 -3.58 13.87
C THR A 124 -11.03 -2.07 14.03
N PRO A 125 -10.21 -1.35 14.81
CA PRO A 125 -10.30 0.10 14.90
C PRO A 125 -10.04 0.77 13.54
N TRP A 126 -10.79 1.82 13.24
CA TRP A 126 -10.75 2.53 11.97
C TRP A 126 -10.62 4.04 12.16
N GLY A 127 -9.68 4.64 11.45
CA GLY A 127 -9.44 6.09 11.40
C GLY A 127 -9.91 6.73 10.11
N LEU A 128 -9.37 7.90 9.74
CA LEU A 128 -9.70 8.52 8.46
C LEU A 128 -8.92 7.86 7.32
N GLY A 129 -9.52 6.83 6.72
CA GLY A 129 -8.94 6.12 5.58
C GLY A 129 -7.95 5.00 5.92
N PHE A 130 -7.85 4.60 7.20
CA PHE A 130 -6.91 3.56 7.63
C PHE A 130 -7.53 2.64 8.68
N GLU A 131 -7.15 1.36 8.58
CA GLU A 131 -7.20 0.39 9.67
C GLU A 131 -6.10 0.71 10.67
N ILE A 132 -6.41 0.60 11.95
CA ILE A 132 -5.46 0.79 13.05
C ILE A 132 -5.48 -0.48 13.88
N GLY A 133 -4.34 -1.14 14.01
CA GLY A 133 -4.27 -2.42 14.69
C GLY A 133 -2.94 -2.63 15.39
N GLU A 134 -2.72 -3.86 15.84
CA GLU A 134 -1.47 -4.28 16.45
C GLU A 134 -0.94 -5.53 15.75
N HIS A 135 0.32 -5.51 15.34
CA HIS A 135 1.04 -6.66 14.85
C HIS A 135 2.20 -6.98 15.78
N ARG A 136 2.08 -8.09 16.54
CA ARG A 136 3.11 -8.55 17.48
C ARG A 136 3.59 -7.46 18.46
N GLY A 137 2.67 -6.71 19.06
CA GLY A 137 3.00 -5.63 20.00
C GLY A 137 3.33 -4.29 19.35
N ALA A 138 3.44 -4.19 18.02
CA ALA A 138 3.65 -2.93 17.33
C ALA A 138 2.33 -2.41 16.74
N THR A 139 1.95 -1.19 17.12
CA THR A 139 0.80 -0.52 16.51
C THR A 139 1.07 -0.22 15.05
N PHE A 140 0.12 -0.53 14.18
CA PHE A 140 0.18 -0.23 12.77
C PHE A 140 -1.01 0.60 12.33
N VAL A 141 -0.80 1.32 11.24
CA VAL A 141 -1.80 2.09 10.50
C VAL A 141 -1.66 1.66 9.04
N GLY A 142 -2.71 1.14 8.44
CA GLY A 142 -2.62 0.53 7.13
C GLY A 142 -3.95 0.46 6.40
N HIS A 143 -3.90 0.04 5.15
CA HIS A 143 -5.10 -0.18 4.36
C HIS A 143 -4.81 -1.19 3.26
N GLY A 144 -5.70 -2.16 3.10
CA GLY A 144 -5.69 -3.08 1.96
C GLY A 144 -6.37 -2.51 0.73
N GLY A 145 -5.98 -2.96 -0.45
CA GLY A 145 -6.64 -2.55 -1.69
C GLY A 145 -6.72 -3.73 -2.62
N GLY A 146 -7.94 -4.12 -2.97
CA GLY A 146 -8.18 -5.23 -3.89
C GLY A 146 -9.07 -4.77 -5.04
N ASP A 147 -8.65 -5.08 -6.25
CA ASP A 147 -9.46 -4.88 -7.46
C ASP A 147 -9.23 -6.06 -8.43
N HIS A 148 -9.84 -6.03 -9.60
CA HIS A 148 -9.85 -7.08 -10.61
C HIS A 148 -8.43 -7.55 -11.01
N GLY A 149 -7.93 -8.60 -10.34
CA GLY A 149 -6.58 -9.12 -10.56
C GLY A 149 -5.46 -8.27 -9.93
N ILE A 150 -5.79 -7.39 -8.99
CA ILE A 150 -4.85 -6.57 -8.22
C ILE A 150 -5.06 -6.82 -6.72
N ASP A 151 -3.97 -6.88 -5.98
CA ASP A 151 -3.99 -6.88 -4.53
C ASP A 151 -2.83 -6.04 -3.98
N THR A 152 -3.12 -5.20 -3.00
CA THR A 152 -2.19 -4.19 -2.49
C THR A 152 -2.35 -4.06 -0.99
N TYR A 153 -1.24 -3.75 -0.33
CA TYR A 153 -1.25 -3.43 1.08
C TYR A 153 -0.22 -2.36 1.37
N PHE A 154 -0.66 -1.31 2.05
CA PHE A 154 0.20 -0.28 2.61
C PHE A 154 0.07 -0.34 4.12
N VAL A 155 1.19 -0.40 4.81
CA VAL A 155 1.23 -0.39 6.27
C VAL A 155 2.38 0.45 6.78
N TRP A 156 2.13 1.18 7.84
CA TRP A 156 3.08 2.03 8.53
C TRP A 156 3.03 1.76 10.03
N TYR A 157 4.22 1.73 10.64
CA TYR A 157 4.46 1.53 12.06
C TYR A 157 5.06 2.82 12.62
N PRO A 158 4.25 3.71 13.22
CA PRO A 158 4.67 5.05 13.62
C PRO A 158 5.87 5.05 14.57
N GLN A 159 5.80 4.22 15.62
CA GLN A 159 6.82 4.17 16.68
C GLN A 159 8.16 3.63 16.16
N GLN A 160 8.14 2.79 15.12
CA GLN A 160 9.32 2.17 14.53
C GLN A 160 9.81 2.90 13.28
N GLN A 161 9.13 3.97 12.86
CA GLN A 161 9.43 4.71 11.62
C GLN A 161 9.61 3.79 10.41
N LEU A 162 8.77 2.76 10.32
CA LEU A 162 8.82 1.75 9.26
C LEU A 162 7.55 1.82 8.43
N ALA A 163 7.69 1.89 7.10
CA ALA A 163 6.59 1.72 6.17
C ALA A 163 6.90 0.63 5.15
N ILE A 164 5.87 -0.14 4.80
CA ILE A 164 5.91 -1.23 3.84
C ILE A 164 4.78 -1.02 2.84
N ALA A 165 5.11 -1.05 1.55
CA ALA A 165 4.16 -0.99 0.46
C ALA A 165 4.34 -2.22 -0.42
N VAL A 166 3.28 -3.02 -0.55
CA VAL A 166 3.22 -4.21 -1.41
C VAL A 166 2.16 -3.98 -2.46
N LEU A 167 2.53 -4.03 -3.74
CA LEU A 167 1.60 -4.00 -4.87
C LEU A 167 1.74 -5.28 -5.69
N GLN A 168 0.65 -5.98 -5.92
CA GLN A 168 0.57 -7.20 -6.70
C GLN A 168 -0.44 -7.03 -7.84
N HIS A 169 -0.05 -7.37 -9.05
CA HIS A 169 -0.93 -7.41 -10.23
C HIS A 169 -1.44 -8.83 -10.52
N ARG A 170 -1.57 -9.62 -9.45
CA ARG A 170 -2.15 -10.94 -9.46
C ARG A 170 -2.91 -11.17 -8.18
N ARG A 171 -4.14 -11.65 -8.28
CA ARG A 171 -4.88 -12.11 -7.10
C ARG A 171 -4.69 -13.61 -6.95
N HIS A 172 -3.95 -14.02 -5.92
CA HIS A 172 -3.80 -15.41 -5.50
C HIS A 172 -4.44 -15.59 -4.10
N TRP A 173 -4.46 -16.81 -3.57
CA TRP A 173 -4.88 -17.15 -2.20
C TRP A 173 -4.12 -16.42 -1.09
N CYS A 174 -3.03 -15.72 -1.41
CA CYS A 174 -2.20 -15.01 -0.44
C CYS A 174 -2.45 -13.52 -0.65
N GLU A 175 -3.20 -12.93 0.28
CA GLU A 175 -3.49 -11.50 0.27
C GLU A 175 -2.19 -10.68 0.40
N ALA A 176 -2.16 -9.47 -0.14
CA ALA A 176 -0.99 -8.58 -0.05
C ALA A 176 -0.59 -8.23 1.40
N THR A 177 -1.50 -8.42 2.36
CA THR A 177 -1.27 -8.37 3.81
C THR A 177 -0.18 -9.35 4.27
N HIS A 178 -0.22 -10.60 3.79
CA HIS A 178 0.68 -11.66 4.24
C HIS A 178 2.18 -11.40 3.95
N PRO A 179 2.62 -11.04 2.72
CA PRO A 179 4.01 -10.68 2.50
C PRO A 179 4.41 -9.41 3.26
N ALA A 180 3.49 -8.47 3.51
CA ALA A 180 3.78 -7.32 4.36
C ALA A 180 4.07 -7.76 5.80
N ASP A 181 3.25 -8.64 6.39
CA ASP A 181 3.46 -9.18 7.74
C ASP A 181 4.77 -9.96 7.88
N CYS A 182 5.13 -10.75 6.85
CA CYS A 182 6.41 -11.44 6.80
C CYS A 182 7.57 -10.44 6.82
N LEU A 183 7.51 -9.39 5.98
CA LEU A 183 8.53 -8.34 5.92
C LEU A 183 8.62 -7.60 7.25
N THR A 184 7.49 -7.23 7.87
CA THR A 184 7.48 -6.59 9.19
C THR A 184 8.16 -7.46 10.23
N SER A 185 7.79 -8.74 10.30
CA SER A 185 8.34 -9.70 11.27
C SER A 185 9.87 -9.84 11.10
N MET A 186 10.36 -9.80 9.87
CA MET A 186 11.79 -9.86 9.57
C MET A 186 12.52 -8.56 9.96
N LEU A 187 11.93 -7.39 9.69
CA LEU A 187 12.59 -6.10 9.83
C LEU A 187 12.58 -5.54 11.24
N LEU A 188 11.50 -5.78 11.98
CA LEU A 188 11.33 -5.24 13.33
C LEU A 188 11.85 -6.20 14.41
N HIS A 189 12.30 -7.41 14.02
CA HIS A 189 12.69 -8.48 14.95
C HIS A 189 11.64 -8.72 16.06
N LEU A 190 10.36 -8.40 15.79
CA LEU A 190 9.30 -8.47 16.79
C LEU A 190 9.10 -9.92 17.21
N GLN A 191 9.40 -10.17 18.48
CA GLN A 191 9.03 -11.40 19.14
C GLN A 191 7.50 -11.49 19.16
N PRO A 192 6.90 -12.67 18.94
CA PRO A 192 5.49 -12.86 19.26
C PRO A 192 5.24 -12.45 20.71
N LYS A 193 4.09 -11.83 21.01
CA LYS A 193 3.61 -11.74 22.40
C LYS A 193 3.65 -13.16 22.98
N THR A 194 4.31 -13.31 24.12
CA THR A 194 4.59 -14.59 24.80
C THR A 194 3.37 -15.52 24.77
N GLY A 195 3.52 -16.69 24.14
CA GLY A 195 2.48 -17.73 24.09
C GLY A 195 2.36 -18.51 22.78
N ALA A 196 2.85 -17.99 21.65
CA ALA A 196 2.82 -18.70 20.36
C ALA A 196 4.19 -19.33 20.03
N ARG A 197 4.17 -20.62 19.68
CA ARG A 197 5.28 -21.54 19.40
C ARG A 197 6.49 -20.95 18.65
N ALA A 198 7.66 -21.44 19.11
CA ALA A 198 9.03 -21.34 18.60
C ALA A 198 9.29 -20.66 17.23
N MET A 199 10.25 -19.74 17.30
CA MET A 199 10.87 -18.94 16.24
C MET A 199 11.40 -19.78 15.06
N LEU A 200 10.94 -19.47 13.84
CA LEU A 200 11.74 -19.75 12.63
C LEU A 200 12.76 -18.61 12.49
N SER A 201 14.04 -18.93 12.34
CA SER A 201 15.09 -17.94 12.18
C SER A 201 14.81 -16.98 11.01
N SER A 202 15.35 -15.76 11.04
CA SER A 202 15.22 -14.78 9.94
C SER A 202 15.67 -15.36 8.59
N LYS A 203 16.63 -16.29 8.58
CA LYS A 203 17.06 -17.04 7.39
C LYS A 203 15.99 -18.03 6.92
N THR A 204 15.24 -18.65 7.83
CA THR A 204 14.19 -19.61 7.52
C THR A 204 12.93 -18.92 6.99
N LEU A 205 12.55 -17.77 7.56
CA LEU A 205 11.46 -16.93 7.04
C LEU A 205 11.80 -16.35 5.65
N ALA A 206 13.03 -15.84 5.47
CA ALA A 206 13.51 -15.41 4.16
C ALA A 206 13.51 -16.57 3.15
N LYS A 207 13.88 -17.79 3.57
CA LYS A 207 13.87 -18.98 2.71
C LYS A 207 12.46 -19.47 2.39
N GLN A 208 11.50 -19.34 3.30
CA GLN A 208 10.08 -19.63 3.06
C GLN A 208 9.44 -18.61 2.11
N PHE A 209 9.71 -17.31 2.30
CA PHE A 209 9.33 -16.25 1.37
C PHE A 209 9.98 -16.47 -0.02
N MET A 210 11.25 -16.85 -0.05
CA MET A 210 11.95 -17.19 -1.30
C MET A 210 11.38 -18.46 -1.94
N ASN A 211 10.94 -19.45 -1.17
CA ASN A 211 10.35 -20.69 -1.70
C ASN A 211 8.92 -20.46 -2.22
N SER A 212 8.12 -19.58 -1.59
CA SER A 212 6.83 -19.16 -2.14
C SER A 212 7.01 -18.31 -3.40
N ALA A 213 8.08 -17.51 -3.48
CA ALA A 213 8.44 -16.76 -4.68
C ALA A 213 9.03 -17.63 -5.81
N ARG A 214 9.77 -18.71 -5.49
CA ARG A 214 10.43 -19.62 -6.45
C ARG A 214 9.47 -20.43 -7.32
N GLY A 215 8.22 -20.61 -6.91
CA GLY A 215 7.16 -21.19 -7.74
C GLY A 215 6.56 -20.23 -8.77
N SER A 216 7.08 -19.01 -8.89
CA SER A 216 6.47 -17.94 -9.68
C SER A 216 7.48 -17.14 -10.50
N ASP A 217 7.02 -16.64 -11.66
CA ASP A 217 7.83 -15.85 -12.61
C ASP A 217 8.46 -14.62 -11.91
N PRO A 218 9.79 -14.40 -12.04
CA PRO A 218 10.50 -13.26 -11.44
C PRO A 218 10.04 -11.87 -11.92
N ARG A 219 9.17 -11.77 -12.93
CA ARG A 219 8.55 -10.49 -13.37
C ARG A 219 7.40 -10.00 -12.49
N SER A 220 7.00 -10.77 -11.47
CA SER A 220 5.70 -10.60 -10.81
C SER A 220 5.71 -9.94 -9.43
N TYR A 221 6.85 -9.41 -8.95
CA TYR A 221 6.93 -8.73 -7.65
C TYR A 221 7.81 -7.48 -7.72
N HIS A 222 7.30 -6.36 -7.20
CA HIS A 222 8.08 -5.17 -6.91
C HIS A 222 7.94 -4.81 -5.43
N THR A 223 8.96 -5.14 -4.65
CA THR A 223 9.03 -4.79 -3.22
C THR A 223 10.12 -3.75 -3.04
N ARG A 224 9.80 -2.63 -2.40
CA ARG A 224 10.78 -1.62 -2.01
C ARG A 224 10.74 -1.44 -0.50
N LEU A 225 11.92 -1.43 0.11
CA LEU A 225 12.11 -1.32 1.55
C LEU A 225 12.94 -0.06 1.84
N THR A 226 12.51 0.72 2.83
CA THR A 226 13.28 1.84 3.38
C THR A 226 13.27 1.75 4.90
N ARG A 227 14.47 1.77 5.50
CA ARG A 227 14.70 1.82 6.95
C ARG A 227 15.49 3.09 7.23
N GLY A 228 14.98 3.94 8.13
CA GLY A 228 15.56 5.26 8.42
C GLY A 228 14.97 6.36 7.53
N LEU A 229 14.01 7.11 8.08
CA LEU A 229 13.43 8.30 7.47
C LEU A 229 14.07 9.53 8.13
N THR A 230 15.33 9.83 7.81
CA THR A 230 15.99 11.08 8.22
C THR A 230 16.16 12.02 7.03
N THR A 231 15.88 13.29 7.30
CA THR A 231 15.93 14.41 6.36
C THR A 231 17.37 14.74 5.98
N ARG A 232 17.59 14.93 4.67
CA ARG A 232 18.87 15.31 4.01
C ARG A 232 20.05 14.34 4.21
N GLN A 233 20.17 13.39 3.30
CA GLN A 233 21.46 13.03 2.70
C GLN A 233 21.24 12.60 1.25
N GLU A 234 22.11 13.05 0.36
CA GLU A 234 22.10 12.73 -1.07
C GLU A 234 22.13 11.21 -1.28
N TYR A 235 21.01 10.64 -1.75
CA TYR A 235 20.92 9.23 -2.11
C TYR A 235 21.51 8.99 -3.50
N THR A 236 22.81 9.24 -3.67
CA THR A 236 23.53 8.89 -4.91
C THR A 236 24.19 7.51 -4.83
N LYS A 237 24.24 6.86 -3.66
CA LYS A 237 24.84 5.52 -3.51
C LYS A 237 24.16 4.69 -2.42
N MET A 238 23.04 4.03 -2.73
CA MET A 238 22.60 2.84 -2.01
C MET A 238 22.11 1.78 -2.99
N PRO A 239 22.40 0.48 -2.76
CA PRO A 239 22.18 -0.57 -3.75
C PRO A 239 20.69 -0.73 -4.04
N VAL A 240 20.32 -0.42 -5.29
CA VAL A 240 19.11 -1.00 -5.88
C VAL A 240 19.41 -2.50 -5.99
N PHE A 241 18.80 -3.32 -5.14
CA PHE A 241 18.79 -4.77 -5.37
C PHE A 241 17.90 -5.06 -6.59
N ARG A 242 18.48 -4.93 -7.77
CA ARG A 242 17.91 -5.39 -9.04
C ARG A 242 18.41 -6.81 -9.25
N TRP A 243 17.60 -7.81 -8.89
CA TRP A 243 17.95 -9.20 -9.14
C TRP A 243 17.49 -9.60 -10.54
N THR A 244 18.43 -9.61 -11.49
CA THR A 244 18.28 -10.32 -12.77
C THR A 244 18.82 -11.74 -12.56
N ALA A 245 17.94 -12.73 -12.51
CA ALA A 245 18.37 -14.13 -12.51
C ALA A 245 18.96 -14.47 -13.88
N SER A 246 20.28 -14.68 -13.95
CA SER A 246 20.94 -15.19 -15.15
C SER A 246 20.49 -16.62 -15.40
N ARG A 247 19.94 -16.91 -16.59
CA ARG A 247 19.78 -18.28 -17.08
C ARG A 247 21.16 -18.93 -17.13
N ARG A 248 21.32 -20.08 -16.47
CA ARG A 248 22.33 -21.07 -16.89
C ARG A 248 21.57 -22.24 -17.49
N SER A 249 22.03 -22.60 -18.69
CA SER A 249 21.68 -23.74 -19.52
C SER A 249 21.62 -25.05 -18.74
#